data_AF-A0A847X0K3-F1
#
_entry.id   AF-A0A847X0K3-F1
#
_cell.length_a   1.000
_cell.length_b   1.000
_cell.length_c   1.000
_cell.angle_alpha   90.00
_cell.angle_beta   90.00
_cell.angle_gamma   90.00
#
_symmetry.space_group_name_H-M   'P 1'
#
loop_
_entity.id
_entity.type
_entity.pdbx_description
1 polymer ?
#
loop_
_entity_poly.entity_id
_entity_poly.type
_entity_poly.pdbx_seq_one_letter_code
_entity_poly.pdbx_strand_id
1 'polypeptide(L)'
;NDGRLFSEKLPWRDWWIIPLLLVQVLLVALITFVPNTSMLTQGGMYLALMLAMINAPMEEAAWRGGFMATFRERPILGFWLSWLLFVGWQIPLALSHGVIFDGGAISLIGGAALLGLFWAWIAWRTGSTFYVSIAHGLTDVFVLWVLIDRNGFAS
;
A
#
# COMPACT_ATOMS: atom_id res chain seq x y z
N ASN A 1 16.73 4.12 -16.09
CA ASN A 1 16.49 3.57 -14.75
C ASN A 1 17.85 3.30 -14.15
N ASP A 2 18.30 4.16 -13.24
CA ASP A 2 19.73 4.28 -12.88
C ASP A 2 20.05 3.42 -11.65
N GLY A 3 19.21 2.40 -11.39
CA GLY A 3 19.31 1.47 -10.27
C GLY A 3 18.90 2.03 -8.90
N ARG A 4 18.52 3.30 -8.79
CA ARG A 4 18.26 3.97 -7.49
C ARG A 4 16.85 3.79 -6.91
N LEU A 5 15.95 3.19 -7.68
CA LEU A 5 14.52 3.14 -7.39
C LEU A 5 14.19 2.38 -6.10
N PHE A 6 14.97 1.34 -5.78
CA PHE A 6 14.88 0.54 -4.56
C PHE A 6 16.11 0.71 -3.67
N SER A 7 16.65 1.93 -3.55
CA SER A 7 17.79 2.14 -2.66
C SER A 7 17.36 2.16 -1.19
N GLU A 8 18.00 1.36 -0.34
CA GLU A 8 17.84 1.46 1.12
C GLU A 8 18.52 2.70 1.72
N LYS A 9 19.31 3.43 0.94
CA LYS A 9 20.09 4.58 1.44
C LYS A 9 19.21 5.82 1.53
N LEU A 10 18.84 6.19 2.75
CA LEU A 10 18.23 7.49 3.05
C LEU A 10 19.28 8.48 3.57
N PRO A 11 19.28 9.74 3.10
CA PRO A 11 20.01 10.82 3.75
C PRO A 11 19.56 10.94 5.22
N TRP A 12 20.48 11.29 6.12
CA TRP A 12 20.18 11.42 7.56
C TRP A 12 18.97 12.33 7.85
N ARG A 13 18.78 13.37 7.03
CA ARG A 13 17.67 14.33 7.12
C ARG A 13 16.30 13.69 6.89
N ASP A 14 16.24 12.53 6.22
CA ASP A 14 15.01 11.83 5.88
C ASP A 14 14.78 10.59 6.76
N TRP A 15 15.60 10.35 7.79
CA TRP A 15 15.44 9.19 8.68
C TRP A 15 14.13 9.16 9.47
N TRP A 16 13.51 10.33 9.70
CA TRP A 16 12.19 10.43 10.33
C TRP A 16 11.06 9.81 9.50
N ILE A 17 11.29 9.52 8.20
CA ILE A 17 10.33 8.83 7.34
C ILE A 17 10.08 7.40 7.84
N ILE A 18 11.09 6.73 8.39
CA ILE A 18 10.95 5.36 8.89
C ILE A 18 9.93 5.30 10.05
N PRO A 19 10.08 6.06 11.16
CA PRO A 19 9.08 6.06 12.21
C PRO A 19 7.73 6.59 11.73
N LEU A 20 7.68 7.53 10.78
CA LEU A 20 6.42 7.99 10.19
C LEU A 20 5.66 6.86 9.47
N LEU A 21 6.36 6.07 8.65
CA LEU A 21 5.81 4.90 7.97
C LEU A 21 5.35 3.85 8.99
N LEU A 22 6.12 3.59 10.05
CA LEU A 22 5.73 2.67 11.10
C LEU A 22 4.48 3.15 11.86
N VAL A 23 4.37 4.45 12.13
CA VAL A 23 3.15 5.04 12.71
C VAL A 23 1.96 4.85 11.78
N GLN A 24 2.12 5.07 10.47
CA GLN A 24 1.06 4.81 9.49
C GLN A 24 0.63 3.33 9.51
N VAL A 25 1.58 2.39 9.51
CA VAL A 25 1.30 0.95 9.59
C VAL A 25 0.54 0.62 10.88
N LEU A 26 0.99 1.15 12.02
CA LEU A 26 0.33 0.94 13.31
C LEU A 26 -1.10 1.49 13.32
N LEU A 27 -1.32 2.68 12.76
CA LEU A 27 -2.65 3.27 12.67
C LEU A 27 -3.59 2.41 11.82
N VAL A 28 -3.13 1.93 10.66
CA VAL A 28 -3.95 1.02 9.83
C VAL A 28 -4.20 -0.30 10.56
N ALA A 29 -3.19 -0.87 11.21
CA ALA A 29 -3.35 -2.09 11.99
C ALA A 29 -4.42 -1.93 13.08
N LEU A 30 -4.40 -0.81 13.83
CA LEU A 30 -5.40 -0.53 14.87
C LEU A 30 -6.80 -0.35 14.29
N ILE A 31 -6.94 0.45 13.24
CA ILE A 31 -8.25 0.69 12.59
C ILE A 31 -8.84 -0.60 12.03
N THR A 32 -8.00 -1.46 11.47
CA THR A 32 -8.42 -2.69 10.79
C THR A 32 -8.65 -3.85 11.77
N PHE A 33 -7.77 -4.07 12.76
CA PHE A 33 -7.87 -5.22 13.66
C PHE A 33 -8.76 -5.02 14.87
N VAL A 34 -8.75 -3.85 15.51
CA VAL A 34 -9.53 -3.63 16.74
C VAL A 34 -11.01 -4.03 16.58
N PRO A 35 -11.71 -3.69 15.47
CA PRO A 35 -13.10 -4.12 15.30
C PRO A 35 -13.28 -5.58 14.88
N ASN A 36 -12.20 -6.29 14.52
CA ASN A 36 -12.25 -7.55 13.79
C ASN A 36 -11.53 -8.73 14.49
N THR A 37 -11.00 -8.54 15.70
CA THR A 37 -10.16 -9.55 16.37
C THR A 37 -10.82 -10.93 16.55
N SER A 38 -12.15 -10.99 16.65
CA SER A 38 -12.89 -12.24 16.87
C SER A 38 -13.02 -13.14 15.64
N MET A 39 -12.80 -12.61 14.42
CA MET A 39 -12.97 -13.38 13.18
C MET A 39 -11.65 -13.81 12.54
N LEU A 40 -10.51 -13.38 13.07
CA LEU A 40 -9.21 -13.60 12.46
C LEU A 40 -8.73 -15.04 12.62
N THR A 41 -8.32 -15.66 11.52
CA THR A 41 -7.82 -17.03 11.45
C THR A 41 -6.32 -17.07 11.11
N GLN A 42 -5.65 -18.15 11.49
CA GLN A 42 -4.24 -18.37 11.10
C GLN A 42 -4.09 -18.59 9.59
N GLY A 43 -5.06 -19.26 8.95
CA GLY A 43 -5.06 -19.48 7.50
C GLY A 43 -5.11 -18.17 6.74
N GLY A 44 -6.00 -17.26 7.15
CA GLY A 44 -6.11 -15.91 6.60
C GLY A 44 -4.83 -15.10 6.74
N MET A 45 -4.16 -15.19 7.90
CA MET A 45 -2.88 -14.55 8.15
C MET A 45 -1.79 -15.00 7.16
N TYR A 46 -1.61 -16.31 6.97
CA TYR A 46 -0.57 -16.83 6.09
C TYR A 46 -0.82 -16.47 4.62
N LEU A 47 -2.07 -16.53 4.18
CA LEU A 47 -2.44 -16.11 2.83
C LEU A 47 -2.21 -14.60 2.63
N ALA A 48 -2.60 -13.79 3.62
CA ALA A 48 -2.36 -12.34 3.60
C ALA A 48 -0.85 -12.00 3.54
N LEU A 49 -0.02 -12.68 4.34
CA LEU A 49 1.44 -12.52 4.30
C LEU A 49 2.01 -12.83 2.92
N MET A 50 1.61 -13.97 2.34
CA MET A 50 2.08 -14.37 1.01
C MET A 50 1.68 -13.34 -0.06
N LEU A 51 0.41 -12.93 -0.08
CA LEU A 51 -0.08 -11.95 -1.05
C LEU A 51 0.58 -10.59 -0.86
N ALA A 52 0.68 -10.08 0.37
CA ALA A 52 1.26 -8.78 0.68
C ALA A 52 2.74 -8.68 0.29
N MET A 53 3.53 -9.74 0.52
CA MET A 53 4.95 -9.75 0.15
C MET A 53 5.19 -9.72 -1.36
N ILE A 54 4.24 -10.18 -2.16
CA ILE A 54 4.33 -10.14 -3.63
C ILE A 54 3.71 -8.84 -4.15
N ASN A 55 2.51 -8.51 -3.69
CA ASN A 55 1.70 -7.42 -4.18
C ASN A 55 2.37 -6.07 -3.96
N ALA A 56 2.75 -5.75 -2.72
CA ALA A 56 3.22 -4.41 -2.38
C ALA A 56 4.50 -4.01 -3.14
N PRO A 57 5.56 -4.85 -3.24
CA PRO A 57 6.72 -4.49 -4.04
C PRO A 57 6.40 -4.32 -5.54
N MET A 58 5.52 -5.15 -6.09
CA MET A 58 5.10 -5.05 -7.50
C MET A 58 4.32 -3.76 -7.76
N GLU A 59 3.38 -3.42 -6.89
CA GLU A 59 2.60 -2.19 -6.96
C GLU A 59 3.46 -0.95 -6.79
N GLU A 60 4.40 -0.94 -5.84
CA GLU A 60 5.32 0.18 -5.69
C GLU A 60 6.25 0.34 -6.91
N ALA A 61 6.74 -0.77 -7.45
CA ALA A 61 7.55 -0.78 -8.66
C ALA A 61 6.77 -0.25 -9.86
N ALA A 62 5.50 -0.65 -10.02
CA ALA A 62 4.66 -0.24 -11.15
C ALA A 62 4.21 1.22 -11.02
N TRP A 63 3.59 1.58 -9.90
CA TRP A 63 2.96 2.89 -9.74
C TRP A 63 3.98 3.98 -9.46
N ARG A 64 4.78 3.88 -8.39
CA ARG A 64 5.70 4.96 -8.03
C ARG A 64 6.95 4.84 -8.86
N GLY A 65 7.54 3.65 -8.91
CA GLY A 65 8.73 3.41 -9.70
C GLY A 65 8.54 3.66 -11.18
N GLY A 66 7.57 3.00 -11.80
CA GLY A 66 7.31 3.09 -13.22
C GLY A 66 7.03 4.52 -13.66
N PHE A 67 6.02 5.17 -13.06
CA PHE A 67 5.61 6.51 -13.48
C PHE A 67 6.63 7.59 -13.10
N MET A 68 7.16 7.60 -11.87
CA MET A 68 8.12 8.65 -11.50
C MET A 68 9.46 8.49 -12.24
N ALA A 69 9.87 7.26 -12.60
CA ALA A 69 11.07 7.06 -13.42
C ALA A 69 10.84 7.37 -14.90
N THR A 70 9.65 7.09 -15.44
CA THR A 70 9.32 7.39 -16.85
C THR A 70 9.16 8.88 -17.08
N PHE A 71 8.53 9.59 -16.14
CA PHE A 71 8.25 11.02 -16.23
C PHE A 71 9.25 11.88 -15.45
N ARG A 72 10.54 11.49 -15.40
CA ARG A 72 11.59 12.24 -14.66
C ARG A 72 11.73 13.70 -15.09
N GLU A 73 11.60 13.96 -16.39
CA GLU A 73 11.63 15.32 -16.97
C GLU A 73 10.35 16.12 -16.66
N ARG A 74 9.29 15.47 -16.17
CA ARG A 74 8.01 16.07 -15.80
C ARG A 74 7.55 15.49 -14.45
N PRO A 75 8.26 15.75 -13.35
CA PRO A 75 8.09 15.03 -12.09
C PRO A 75 6.68 15.18 -11.50
N ILE A 76 6.05 16.34 -11.66
CA ILE A 76 4.67 16.59 -11.23
C ILE A 76 3.69 15.67 -11.97
N LEU A 77 3.89 15.44 -13.27
CA LEU A 77 3.06 14.53 -14.06
C LEU A 77 3.27 13.08 -13.58
N GLY A 78 4.51 12.65 -13.38
CA GLY A 78 4.81 11.32 -12.84
C GLY A 78 4.18 11.06 -11.48
N PHE A 79 4.23 12.06 -10.59
CA PHE A 79 3.58 12.01 -9.29
C PHE A 79 2.06 11.80 -9.41
N TRP A 80 1.36 12.67 -10.14
CA TRP A 80 -0.09 12.60 -10.24
C TRP A 80 -0.57 11.35 -10.98
N LEU A 81 0.13 10.92 -12.03
CA LEU A 81 -0.20 9.68 -12.73
C LEU A 81 0.00 8.45 -11.83
N SER A 82 1.09 8.40 -11.06
CA SER A 82 1.33 7.30 -10.11
C SER A 82 0.19 7.16 -9.11
N TRP A 83 -0.33 8.29 -8.62
CA TRP A 83 -1.39 8.32 -7.63
C TRP A 83 -2.76 8.05 -8.23
N LEU A 84 -3.16 8.77 -9.28
CA LEU A 84 -4.48 8.64 -9.89
C LEU A 84 -4.74 7.24 -10.42
N LEU A 85 -3.74 6.63 -11.06
CA LEU A 85 -3.88 5.29 -11.62
C LEU A 85 -3.87 4.22 -10.52
N PHE A 86 -3.09 4.40 -9.44
CA PHE A 86 -3.17 3.54 -8.26
C PHE A 86 -4.56 3.58 -7.59
N VAL A 87 -5.15 4.77 -7.47
CA VAL A 87 -6.52 4.89 -6.93
C VAL A 87 -7.54 4.29 -7.88
N GLY A 88 -7.41 4.56 -9.18
CA GLY A 88 -8.26 3.97 -10.21
C GLY A 88 -8.19 2.45 -10.26
N TRP A 89 -7.01 1.87 -9.97
CA TRP A 89 -6.79 0.42 -9.87
C TRP A 89 -7.64 -0.25 -8.78
N GLN A 90 -8.16 0.50 -7.81
CA GLN A 90 -9.05 -0.03 -6.77
C GLN A 90 -10.51 -0.16 -7.22
N ILE A 91 -10.90 0.50 -8.32
CA ILE A 91 -12.29 0.49 -8.80
C ILE A 91 -12.75 -0.92 -9.19
N PRO A 92 -11.99 -1.71 -9.98
CA PRO A 92 -12.38 -3.09 -10.27
C PRO A 92 -12.57 -3.93 -9.01
N LEU A 93 -11.67 -3.77 -8.02
CA LEU A 93 -11.79 -4.48 -6.75
C LEU A 93 -13.07 -4.07 -6.00
N ALA A 94 -13.37 -2.78 -5.93
CA ALA A 94 -14.59 -2.25 -5.31
C ALA A 94 -15.90 -2.77 -5.96
N LEU A 95 -15.83 -3.13 -7.24
CA LEU A 95 -16.96 -3.67 -8.02
C LEU A 95 -17.00 -5.21 -8.05
N SER A 96 -16.07 -5.88 -7.37
CA SER A 96 -16.00 -7.34 -7.34
C SER A 96 -17.27 -7.94 -6.74
N HIS A 97 -17.90 -8.86 -7.47
CA HIS A 97 -19.12 -9.52 -7.02
C HIS A 97 -18.84 -10.50 -5.88
N GLY A 98 -19.64 -10.42 -4.81
CA GLY A 98 -19.54 -11.33 -3.66
C GLY A 98 -18.39 -11.02 -2.69
N VAL A 99 -17.71 -9.87 -2.84
CA VAL A 99 -16.66 -9.43 -1.91
C VAL A 99 -17.20 -8.34 -0.98
N ILE A 100 -17.04 -8.55 0.32
CA ILE A 100 -17.42 -7.66 1.40
C ILE A 100 -16.20 -6.87 1.85
N PHE A 101 -16.29 -5.54 1.78
CA PHE A 101 -15.25 -4.61 2.24
C PHE A 101 -15.66 -3.93 3.55
N ASP A 102 -14.76 -3.89 4.53
CA ASP A 102 -14.94 -3.12 5.76
C ASP A 102 -15.03 -1.62 5.48
N GLY A 103 -16.17 -1.02 5.86
CA GLY A 103 -16.50 0.37 5.52
C GLY A 103 -16.93 0.59 4.05
N GLY A 104 -17.05 -0.49 3.26
CA GLY A 104 -17.54 -0.44 1.87
C GLY A 104 -16.56 0.17 0.87
N ALA A 105 -17.04 0.40 -0.37
CA ALA A 105 -16.23 0.91 -1.48
C ALA A 105 -15.60 2.27 -1.20
N ILE A 106 -16.26 3.14 -0.42
CA ILE A 106 -15.72 4.46 -0.03
C ILE A 106 -14.49 4.30 0.85
N SER A 107 -14.53 3.38 1.82
CA SER A 107 -13.39 3.09 2.69
C SER A 107 -12.20 2.56 1.88
N LEU A 108 -12.46 1.64 0.92
CA LEU A 108 -11.43 1.10 0.03
C LEU A 108 -10.79 2.20 -0.84
N ILE A 109 -11.60 2.92 -1.61
CA ILE A 109 -11.09 3.91 -2.58
C ILE A 109 -10.49 5.11 -1.83
N GLY A 110 -11.15 5.59 -0.77
CA GLY A 110 -10.69 6.71 0.04
C GLY A 110 -9.40 6.37 0.81
N GLY A 111 -9.32 5.18 1.41
CA GLY A 111 -8.12 4.67 2.08
C GLY A 111 -6.94 4.57 1.12
N ALA A 112 -7.16 3.98 -0.06
CA ALA A 112 -6.15 3.92 -1.11
C ALA A 112 -5.75 5.32 -1.62
N ALA A 113 -6.70 6.25 -1.77
CA ALA A 113 -6.37 7.63 -2.16
C ALA A 113 -5.47 8.31 -1.12
N LEU A 114 -5.78 8.20 0.17
CA LEU A 114 -4.98 8.81 1.23
C LEU A 114 -3.59 8.16 1.36
N LEU A 115 -3.54 6.83 1.45
CA LEU A 115 -2.29 6.09 1.58
C LEU A 115 -1.43 6.22 0.32
N GLY A 116 -2.04 6.09 -0.86
CA GLY A 116 -1.38 6.28 -2.14
C GLY A 116 -0.74 7.65 -2.26
N LEU A 117 -1.42 8.71 -1.82
CA LEU A 117 -0.89 10.07 -1.86
C LEU A 117 0.29 10.22 -0.91
N PHE A 118 0.14 9.71 0.32
CA PHE A 118 1.17 9.72 1.35
C PHE A 118 2.44 9.00 0.88
N TRP A 119 2.29 7.81 0.33
CA TRP A 119 3.38 7.00 -0.20
C TRP A 119 4.01 7.62 -1.46
N ALA A 120 3.22 8.18 -2.38
CA ALA A 120 3.73 8.91 -3.52
C ALA A 120 4.55 10.14 -3.10
N TRP A 121 4.13 10.85 -2.06
CA TRP A 121 4.88 11.99 -1.51
C TRP A 121 6.22 11.55 -0.92
N ILE A 122 6.26 10.45 -0.18
CA ILE A 122 7.51 9.90 0.35
C ILE A 122 8.43 9.50 -0.81
N ALA A 123 7.94 8.72 -1.77
CA ALA A 123 8.74 8.26 -2.91
C ALA A 123 9.26 9.42 -3.76
N TRP A 124 8.45 10.46 -3.95
CA TRP A 124 8.86 11.67 -4.67
C TRP A 124 9.94 12.47 -3.92
N ARG A 125 9.85 12.53 -2.58
CA ARG A 125 10.83 13.21 -1.72
C ARG A 125 12.17 12.48 -1.67
N THR A 126 12.14 11.16 -1.49
CA THR A 126 13.34 10.34 -1.26
C THR A 126 13.96 9.83 -2.55
N GLY A 127 13.18 9.78 -3.64
CA GLY A 127 13.57 9.12 -4.89
C GLY A 127 13.65 7.60 -4.79
N SER A 128 13.18 7.01 -3.69
CA SER A 128 13.21 5.56 -3.44
C SER A 128 11.85 5.05 -2.95
N THR A 129 11.44 3.91 -3.50
CA THR A 129 10.23 3.19 -3.07
C THR A 129 10.53 2.14 -2.01
N PHE A 130 11.79 1.89 -1.65
CA PHE A 130 12.17 0.74 -0.80
C PHE A 130 11.40 0.67 0.52
N TYR A 131 11.48 1.74 1.34
CA TYR A 131 10.78 1.77 2.62
C TYR A 131 9.26 1.88 2.46
N VAL A 132 8.79 2.49 1.37
CA VAL A 132 7.36 2.55 1.03
C VAL A 132 6.84 1.15 0.73
N SER A 133 7.59 0.32 0.00
CA SER A 133 7.21 -1.07 -0.29
C SER A 133 7.10 -1.92 0.97
N ILE A 134 8.01 -1.72 1.93
CA ILE A 134 7.94 -2.41 3.22
C ILE A 134 6.68 -1.96 3.99
N ALA A 135 6.44 -0.65 4.09
CA ALA A 135 5.28 -0.12 4.81
C ALA A 135 3.95 -0.51 4.14
N HIS A 136 3.89 -0.47 2.82
CA HIS A 136 2.75 -0.94 2.04
C HIS A 136 2.54 -2.43 2.26
N GLY A 137 3.58 -3.27 2.18
CA GLY A 137 3.47 -4.69 2.45
C GLY A 137 2.96 -4.98 3.86
N LEU A 138 3.48 -4.30 4.88
CA LEU A 138 2.97 -4.43 6.25
C LEU A 138 1.51 -3.98 6.37
N THR A 139 1.13 -2.91 5.68
CA THR A 139 -0.25 -2.43 5.62
C THR A 139 -1.18 -3.46 4.97
N ASP A 140 -0.74 -4.04 3.85
CA ASP A 140 -1.47 -5.06 3.10
C ASP A 140 -1.68 -6.32 3.95
N VAL A 141 -0.72 -6.73 4.78
CA VAL A 141 -0.92 -7.87 5.68
C VAL A 141 -2.16 -7.66 6.55
N PHE A 142 -2.33 -6.48 7.16
CA PHE A 142 -3.47 -6.20 8.02
C PHE A 142 -4.80 -6.14 7.24
N VAL A 143 -4.79 -5.43 6.11
CA VAL A 143 -6.00 -5.22 5.30
C VAL A 143 -6.45 -6.50 4.61
N LEU A 144 -5.52 -7.24 4.00
CA LEU A 144 -5.82 -8.49 3.31
C LEU A 144 -6.23 -9.58 4.29
N TRP A 145 -5.65 -9.65 5.49
CA TRP A 145 -6.05 -10.66 6.47
C TRP A 145 -7.53 -10.47 6.86
N VAL A 146 -7.93 -9.25 7.20
CA VAL A 146 -9.35 -8.94 7.48
C VAL A 146 -10.23 -9.24 6.26
N LEU A 147 -9.81 -8.85 5.06
CA LEU A 147 -10.57 -9.11 3.83
C LEU A 147 -10.77 -10.61 3.59
N ILE A 148 -9.72 -11.41 3.73
CA ILE A 148 -9.72 -12.85 3.50
C ILE A 148 -10.67 -13.56 4.46
N ASP A 149 -10.56 -13.27 5.76
CA ASP A 149 -11.39 -13.94 6.76
C ASP A 149 -12.85 -13.49 6.70
N ARG A 150 -13.09 -12.20 6.43
CA ARG A 150 -14.45 -11.69 6.23
C ARG A 150 -15.18 -12.42 5.09
N ASN A 151 -14.44 -12.75 4.03
CA ASN A 151 -14.99 -13.34 2.83
C ASN A 151 -14.85 -14.87 2.78
N GLY A 152 -14.29 -15.50 3.82
CA GLY A 152 -14.11 -16.95 3.88
C GLY A 152 -13.15 -17.50 2.82
N PHE A 153 -12.18 -16.72 2.35
CA PHE A 153 -11.24 -17.19 1.30
C PHE A 153 -10.19 -18.19 1.81
N ALA A 154 -10.05 -18.33 3.13
CA ALA A 154 -9.11 -19.25 3.78
C ALA A 154 -9.78 -20.31 4.66
N SER A 155 -11.12 -20.42 4.59
CA SER A 155 -11.95 -21.38 5.34
C SER A 155 -12.40 -22.56 4.49
#